data_AF-A0A520E2M5-F1
#
_entry.id   AF-A0A520E2M5-F1
#
_cell.length_a   1.000
_cell.length_b   1.000
_cell.length_c   1.000
_cell.angle_alpha   90.00
_cell.angle_beta   90.00
_cell.angle_gamma   90.00
#
_symmetry.space_group_name_H-M   'P 1'
#
loop_
_entity.id
_entity.type
_entity.pdbx_description
1 polymer ?
#
loop_
_entity_poly.entity_id
_entity_poly.type
_entity_poly.pdbx_seq_one_letter_code
_entity_poly.pdbx_strand_id
1 'polypeptide(L)'
;MRLAALLRQAPLEFARVVYGLNDRANGRAGTMAAEDVARTVRQGSPVTRDRAEQRARAYLPTAGHEHCPRCWVFNGVKSPLHFRDPSETRPGSALCKVCGAEYASSPD
;
A
#
# COMPACT_ATOMS: atom_id res chain seq x y z
N MET A 1 -2.96 -12.47 13.89
CA MET A 1 -1.74 -11.63 14.06
C MET A 1 -1.76 -10.49 13.03
N ARG A 2 -2.00 -9.24 13.45
CA ARG A 2 -2.14 -8.05 12.58
C ARG A 2 -0.93 -7.84 11.65
N LEU A 3 0.28 -8.04 12.17
CA LEU A 3 1.52 -7.91 11.39
C LEU A 3 1.59 -8.90 10.21
N ALA A 4 1.17 -10.15 10.42
CA ALA A 4 1.16 -11.16 9.36
C ALA A 4 0.19 -10.79 8.23
N ALA A 5 -0.97 -10.17 8.57
CA ALA A 5 -1.90 -9.67 7.58
C ALA A 5 -1.26 -8.54 6.74
N LEU A 6 -0.59 -7.60 7.40
CA LEU A 6 0.11 -6.50 6.72
C LEU A 6 1.28 -6.97 5.85
N LEU A 7 2.08 -7.95 6.32
CA LEU A 7 3.18 -8.52 5.54
C LEU A 7 2.70 -9.09 4.20
N ARG A 8 1.51 -9.71 4.17
CA ARG A 8 0.90 -10.20 2.93
C ARG A 8 0.42 -9.10 1.98
N GLN A 9 0.23 -7.87 2.47
CA GLN A 9 -0.23 -6.75 1.63
C GLN A 9 0.90 -6.14 0.81
N ALA A 10 2.15 -6.15 1.27
CA ALA A 10 3.25 -5.53 0.53
C ALA A 10 3.47 -6.11 -0.89
N PRO A 11 3.44 -7.44 -1.11
CA PRO A 11 3.46 -8.01 -2.45
C PRO A 11 2.26 -7.60 -3.33
N LEU A 12 1.08 -7.42 -2.74
CA LEU A 12 -0.12 -6.97 -3.46
C LEU A 12 0.00 -5.50 -3.89
N GLU A 13 0.57 -4.65 -3.02
CA GLU A 13 0.86 -3.26 -3.36
C GLU A 13 1.98 -3.15 -4.41
N PHE A 14 2.93 -4.08 -4.44
CA PHE A 14 3.88 -4.17 -5.55
C PHE A 14 3.19 -4.54 -6.87
N ALA A 15 2.29 -5.53 -6.86
CA ALA A 15 1.51 -5.85 -8.05
C ALA A 15 0.72 -4.64 -8.55
N ARG A 16 0.09 -3.87 -7.64
CA ARG A 16 -0.59 -2.60 -7.96
C ARG A 16 0.36 -1.61 -8.64
N VAL A 17 1.59 -1.44 -8.17
CA VAL A 17 2.59 -0.58 -8.83
C VAL A 17 2.85 -1.07 -10.26
N VAL A 18 3.13 -2.37 -10.44
CA VAL A 18 3.41 -2.94 -11.77
C VAL A 18 2.25 -2.73 -12.73
N TYR A 19 1.02 -3.00 -12.28
CA TYR A 19 -0.19 -2.75 -13.08
C TYR A 19 -0.34 -1.28 -13.41
N GLY A 20 -0.18 -0.37 -12.44
CA GLY A 20 -0.29 1.07 -12.67
C GLY A 20 0.76 1.61 -13.64
N LEU A 21 2.01 1.14 -13.55
CA LEU A 21 3.07 1.50 -14.50
C LEU A 21 2.74 1.01 -15.92
N ASN A 22 2.29 -0.24 -16.05
CA ASN A 22 1.88 -0.81 -17.33
C ASN A 22 0.68 -0.06 -17.93
N ASP A 23 -0.33 0.25 -17.12
CA ASP A 23 -1.49 1.01 -17.58
C ASP A 23 -1.09 2.40 -18.09
N ARG A 24 -0.21 3.11 -17.38
CA ARG A 24 0.32 4.40 -17.84
C ARG A 24 1.10 4.28 -19.14
N ALA A 25 1.98 3.27 -19.26
CA ALA A 25 2.76 3.04 -20.47
C ALA A 25 1.88 2.73 -21.69
N ASN A 26 0.70 2.12 -21.47
CA ASN A 26 -0.26 1.78 -22.52
C ASN A 26 -1.38 2.84 -22.69
N GLY A 27 -1.22 4.04 -22.14
CA GLY A 27 -2.20 5.13 -22.28
C GLY A 27 -3.50 4.97 -21.47
N ARG A 28 -3.61 3.95 -20.62
CA ARG A 28 -4.76 3.72 -19.73
C ARG A 28 -4.62 4.51 -18.42
N ALA A 29 -4.54 5.83 -18.51
CA ALA A 29 -4.25 6.69 -17.36
C ALA A 29 -5.39 6.79 -16.31
N GLY A 30 -6.62 6.40 -16.67
CA GLY A 30 -7.80 6.50 -15.81
C GLY A 30 -8.05 5.29 -14.90
N THR A 31 -7.17 4.28 -14.87
CA THR A 31 -7.30 3.20 -13.89
C THR A 31 -6.84 3.69 -12.52
N MET A 32 -7.47 3.20 -11.46
CA MET A 32 -7.06 3.56 -10.09
C MET A 32 -5.57 3.27 -9.83
N ALA A 33 -5.01 2.19 -10.39
CA ALA A 33 -3.59 1.87 -10.25
C ALA A 33 -2.70 2.89 -11.00
N ALA A 34 -3.09 3.30 -12.20
CA ALA A 34 -2.39 4.34 -12.96
C ALA A 34 -2.43 5.70 -12.26
N GLU A 35 -3.57 6.03 -11.64
CA GLU A 35 -3.76 7.24 -10.85
C GLU A 35 -2.93 7.25 -9.56
N ASP A 36 -2.85 6.13 -8.84
CA ASP A 36 -2.01 5.97 -7.65
C ASP A 36 -0.52 6.23 -7.98
N VAL A 37 -0.04 5.68 -9.11
CA VAL A 37 1.31 5.95 -9.63
C VAL A 37 1.48 7.43 -9.97
N ALA A 38 0.54 8.00 -10.73
CA ALA A 38 0.59 9.41 -11.14
C ALA A 38 0.61 10.37 -9.94
N ARG A 39 -0.21 10.09 -8.92
CA ARG A 39 -0.30 10.87 -7.69
C ARG A 39 1.03 10.84 -6.94
N THR A 40 1.65 9.68 -6.83
CA THR A 40 2.95 9.54 -6.17
C THR A 40 4.05 10.30 -6.92
N VAL A 41 4.06 10.23 -8.27
CA VAL A 41 5.00 11.00 -9.09
C VAL A 41 4.79 12.50 -8.91
N ARG A 42 3.55 12.99 -8.85
CA ARG A 42 3.24 14.41 -8.56
C ARG A 42 3.72 14.87 -7.18
N GLN A 43 3.88 13.95 -6.23
CA GLN A 43 4.47 14.23 -4.91
C GLN A 43 6.01 14.26 -4.93
N GLY A 44 6.64 14.20 -6.12
CA GLY A 44 8.08 14.32 -6.29
C GLY A 44 8.86 13.01 -6.14
N SER A 45 8.18 11.87 -5.99
CA SER A 45 8.82 10.56 -5.86
C SER A 45 8.65 9.74 -7.15
N PRO A 46 9.74 9.46 -7.89
CA PRO A 46 9.68 8.55 -9.03
C PRO A 46 9.24 7.16 -8.57
N VAL A 47 8.23 6.61 -9.24
CA VAL A 47 7.77 5.24 -9.02
C VAL A 47 8.40 4.36 -10.09
N THR A 48 9.25 3.43 -9.67
CA THR A 48 9.86 2.44 -10.56
C THR A 48 9.58 1.04 -10.06
N ARG A 49 9.56 0.08 -10.99
CA ARG A 49 9.35 -1.35 -10.66
C ARG A 49 10.40 -1.83 -9.66
N ASP A 50 11.68 -1.59 -9.92
CA ASP A 50 12.78 -2.13 -9.10
C ASP A 50 12.74 -1.61 -7.66
N ARG A 51 12.49 -0.30 -7.47
CA ARG A 51 12.37 0.27 -6.11
C ARG A 51 11.15 -0.26 -5.39
N ALA A 52 10.01 -0.37 -6.08
CA ALA A 52 8.80 -0.92 -5.50
C ALA A 52 8.98 -2.39 -5.10
N GLU A 53 9.66 -3.19 -5.91
CA GLU A 53 9.98 -4.58 -5.62
C GLU A 53 10.89 -4.70 -4.39
N GLN A 54 11.99 -3.94 -4.38
CA GLN A 54 12.92 -3.91 -3.26
C GLN A 54 12.21 -3.56 -1.95
N ARG A 55 11.35 -2.53 -1.98
CA ARG A 55 10.58 -2.07 -0.81
C ARG A 55 9.55 -3.10 -0.37
N ALA A 56 8.85 -3.75 -1.29
CA ALA A 56 7.90 -4.79 -0.96
C ALA A 56 8.57 -5.98 -0.27
N ARG A 57 9.75 -6.40 -0.75
CA ARG A 57 10.56 -7.45 -0.12
C ARG A 57 11.11 -7.04 1.25
N ALA A 58 11.45 -5.76 1.41
CA ALA A 58 11.97 -5.19 2.66
C ALA A 58 10.89 -4.70 3.64
N TYR A 59 9.61 -4.92 3.34
CA TYR A 59 8.52 -4.43 4.19
C TYR A 59 8.47 -5.22 5.50
N LEU A 60 8.71 -4.52 6.61
CA LEU A 60 8.75 -5.11 7.95
C LEU A 60 7.97 -4.21 8.93
N PRO A 61 6.69 -4.49 9.19
CA PRO A 61 5.90 -3.74 10.14
C PRO A 61 6.29 -4.12 11.58
N THR A 62 6.33 -3.14 12.48
CA THR A 62 6.65 -3.32 13.90
C THR A 62 5.37 -3.16 14.72
N ALA A 63 5.15 -4.03 15.71
CA ALA A 63 4.01 -3.94 16.60
C ALA A 63 3.94 -2.56 17.29
N GLY A 64 2.76 -1.92 17.27
CA GLY A 64 2.55 -0.59 17.83
C GLY A 64 3.09 0.57 16.99
N HIS A 65 3.78 0.28 15.88
CA HIS A 65 4.32 1.25 14.93
C HIS A 65 4.06 0.78 13.49
N GLU A 66 2.90 0.17 13.25
CA GLU A 66 2.53 -0.32 11.95
C GLU A 66 2.37 0.83 10.96
N HIS A 67 2.93 0.66 9.77
CA HIS A 67 2.90 1.66 8.71
C HIS A 67 2.28 1.09 7.44
N CYS A 68 1.82 1.98 6.57
CA CYS A 68 1.08 1.62 5.38
C CYS A 68 1.98 0.92 4.34
N PRO A 69 1.66 -0.30 3.90
CA PRO A 69 2.42 -0.99 2.87
C PRO A 69 2.34 -0.25 1.52
N ARG A 70 1.22 0.39 1.16
CA ARG A 70 1.14 1.18 -0.08
C ARG A 70 2.11 2.36 -0.08
N CYS A 71 2.10 3.20 0.95
CA CYS A 71 3.03 4.32 1.04
C CYS A 71 4.48 3.83 1.00
N TRP A 72 4.80 2.80 1.80
CA TRP A 72 6.15 2.24 1.80
C TRP A 72 6.57 1.74 0.41
N VAL A 73 5.76 0.93 -0.26
CA VAL A 73 6.09 0.36 -1.58
C VAL A 73 6.22 1.45 -2.65
N PHE A 74 5.28 2.40 -2.70
CA PHE A 74 5.24 3.44 -3.74
C PHE A 74 6.36 4.48 -3.58
N ASN A 75 6.60 4.98 -2.37
CA ASN A 75 7.51 6.10 -2.15
C ASN A 75 8.49 5.93 -0.98
N GLY A 76 8.41 4.85 -0.20
CA GLY A 76 9.33 4.59 0.92
C GLY A 76 8.94 5.32 2.21
N VAL A 77 7.75 5.92 2.27
CA VAL A 77 7.28 6.64 3.45
C VAL A 77 6.58 5.68 4.42
N LYS A 78 7.00 5.72 5.70
CA LYS A 78 6.36 4.99 6.80
C LYS A 78 5.15 5.76 7.37
N SER A 79 4.07 5.82 6.59
CA SER A 79 2.83 6.48 7.03
C SER A 79 2.11 5.62 8.09
N PRO A 80 1.83 6.13 9.31
CA PRO A 80 1.15 5.35 10.35
C PRO A 80 -0.22 4.83 9.92
N LEU A 81 -0.58 3.63 10.39
CA LEU A 81 -1.92 3.06 10.22
C LEU A 81 -2.80 3.35 11.43
N HIS A 82 -4.06 3.70 11.17
CA HIS A 82 -5.09 3.84 12.18
C HIS A 82 -5.95 2.58 12.20
N PHE A 83 -5.89 1.84 13.31
CA PHE A 83 -6.66 0.61 13.47
C PHE A 83 -8.07 0.92 13.98
N ARG A 84 -9.02 0.17 13.42
CA ARG A 84 -10.37 0.05 13.91
C ARG A 84 -10.58 -1.38 14.35
N ASP A 85 -11.03 -1.57 15.58
CA ASP A 85 -11.33 -2.89 16.09
C ASP A 85 -12.56 -3.50 15.39
N PRO A 86 -12.61 -4.85 15.26
CA PRO A 86 -13.77 -5.53 14.73
C PRO A 86 -15.02 -5.28 15.59
N SER A 87 -16.17 -5.30 14.95
CA SER A 87 -17.50 -5.26 15.57
C SER A 87 -18.37 -6.36 14.98
N GLU A 88 -19.54 -6.62 15.56
CA GLU A 88 -20.48 -7.64 15.07
C GLU A 88 -20.86 -7.46 13.58
N THR A 89 -20.80 -6.23 13.06
CA THR A 89 -21.24 -5.88 11.71
C THR A 89 -20.10 -5.54 10.75
N ARG A 90 -18.85 -5.46 11.24
CA ARG A 90 -17.71 -5.05 10.41
C ARG A 90 -16.39 -5.68 10.91
N PRO A 91 -15.58 -6.28 10.01
CA PRO A 91 -14.26 -6.76 10.38
C PRO A 91 -13.33 -5.59 10.75
N GLY A 92 -12.35 -5.87 11.61
CA GLY A 92 -11.38 -4.85 12.00
C GLY A 92 -10.52 -4.45 10.81
N SER A 93 -10.20 -3.17 10.70
CA SER A 93 -9.42 -2.63 9.57
C SER A 93 -8.28 -1.72 10.01
N ALA A 94 -7.34 -1.50 9.10
CA ALA A 94 -6.22 -0.59 9.28
C ALA A 94 -6.24 0.43 8.12
N LEU A 95 -6.40 1.71 8.45
CA LEU A 95 -6.57 2.78 7.48
C LEU A 95 -5.36 3.71 7.45
N CYS A 96 -4.85 4.00 6.26
CA CYS A 96 -3.84 5.03 6.04
C CYS A 96 -4.49 6.37 5.70
N LYS A 97 -4.27 7.40 6.52
CA LYS A 97 -4.79 8.76 6.26
C LYS A 97 -4.06 9.49 5.14
N VAL A 98 -2.86 9.04 4.76
CA VAL A 98 -2.04 9.68 3.71
C VAL A 98 -2.49 9.27 2.31
N CYS A 99 -2.66 7.97 2.06
CA CYS A 99 -3.04 7.45 0.73
C CYS A 99 -4.48 6.95 0.64
N GLY A 100 -5.19 6.85 1.77
CA GLY A 100 -6.57 6.36 1.83
C GLY A 100 -6.72 4.83 1.77
N ALA A 101 -5.62 4.07 1.74
CA ALA A 101 -5.69 2.61 1.72
C ALA A 101 -6.28 2.05 3.02
N GLU A 102 -7.14 1.04 2.89
CA GLU A 102 -7.71 0.27 4.00
C GLU A 102 -7.32 -1.20 3.83
N TYR A 103 -6.87 -1.82 4.93
CA TYR A 103 -6.47 -3.23 4.98
C TYR A 103 -7.27 -3.97 6.04
N ALA A 104 -7.61 -5.22 5.78
CA ALA A 104 -8.15 -6.10 6.83
C ALA A 104 -7.08 -6.33 7.91
N SER A 105 -7.44 -6.11 9.17
CA SER A 105 -6.51 -6.27 10.31
C SER A 105 -6.49 -7.69 10.90
N SER A 106 -7.46 -8.52 10.50
CA SER A 106 -7.49 -9.96 10.72
C SER A 106 -7.61 -10.66 9.37
N PRO A 107 -6.88 -11.76 9.13
CA PRO A 107 -7.34 -12.71 8.12
C PRO A 107 -8.66 -13.31 8.57
N ASP A 108 -9.59 -13.50 7.63
CA ASP A 108 -10.68 -14.47 7.81
C ASP A 108 -10.11 -15.89 8.03
#